data_AF-A0A9Q0WAQ9-F1
#
_entry.id   AF-A0A9Q0WAQ9-F1
#
_cell.length_a   1.000
_cell.length_b   1.000
_cell.length_c   1.000
_cell.angle_alpha   90.00
_cell.angle_beta   90.00
_cell.angle_gamma   90.00
#
_symmetry.space_group_name_H-M   'P 1'
#
loop_
_entity.id
_entity.type
_entity.pdbx_description
1 polymer ?
#
loop_
_entity_poly.entity_id
_entity_poly.type
_entity_poly.pdbx_seq_one_letter_code
_entity_poly.pdbx_strand_id
1 'polypeptide(L)'
;MVNVDEIPFPTHITVATKPLSLLGHGITDIEIHFLQIKFTAIGVYLEPEIVGHLQQWKGKPANELAENDDFFEALIAAPVEKFLRIVVIKEIKGFPIWSAARERREGPIS
;
A
#
# COMPACT_ATOMS: atom_id res chain seq x y z
N MET A 1 10.22 -6.45 12.89
CA MET A 1 10.17 -6.00 11.47
C MET A 1 9.35 -7.00 10.70
N VAL A 2 8.59 -6.53 9.71
CA VAL A 2 7.80 -7.36 8.79
C VAL A 2 8.33 -7.12 7.38
N ASN A 3 8.60 -8.19 6.65
CA ASN A 3 9.09 -8.08 5.27
C ASN A 3 7.91 -8.15 4.31
N VAL A 4 7.73 -7.10 3.52
CA VAL A 4 6.69 -6.98 2.49
C VAL A 4 7.41 -6.91 1.16
N ASP A 5 7.41 -8.03 0.43
CA ASP A 5 8.15 -8.16 -0.84
C ASP A 5 9.63 -7.78 -0.73
N GLU A 6 10.33 -8.39 0.23
CA GLU A 6 11.74 -8.11 0.56
C GLU A 6 12.02 -6.70 1.09
N ILE A 7 11.02 -5.82 1.16
CA ILE A 7 11.13 -4.49 1.76
C ILE A 7 10.84 -4.58 3.27
N PRO A 8 11.76 -4.13 4.13
CA PRO A 8 11.55 -4.16 5.58
C PRO A 8 10.65 -3.01 6.04
N PHE A 9 9.55 -3.37 6.69
CA PHE A 9 8.66 -2.48 7.42
C PHE A 9 8.89 -2.64 8.93
N PRO A 10 9.23 -1.55 9.64
CA PRO A 10 9.23 -1.55 11.10
C PRO A 10 7.86 -1.97 11.64
N THR A 11 7.82 -2.70 12.76
CA THR A 11 6.53 -3.01 13.41
C THR A 11 5.97 -1.82 14.18
N HIS A 12 6.84 -0.88 14.55
CA HIS A 12 6.50 0.37 15.21
C HIS A 12 7.29 1.50 14.57
N ILE A 13 6.65 2.64 14.39
CA ILE A 13 7.30 3.88 13.96
C ILE A 13 6.89 5.01 14.91
N THR A 14 7.75 6.01 15.06
CA THR A 14 7.39 7.24 15.74
C THR A 14 7.23 8.31 14.68
N VAL A 15 6.00 8.78 14.49
CA VAL A 15 5.71 9.92 13.63
C VAL A 15 5.37 11.08 14.54
N ALA A 16 6.06 12.20 14.35
CA ALA A 16 6.01 13.36 15.23
C ALA A 16 6.29 13.02 16.71
N THR A 17 5.24 12.75 17.49
CA THR A 17 5.29 12.59 18.95
C THR A 17 4.69 11.27 19.46
N LYS A 18 4.09 10.44 18.59
CA LYS A 18 3.37 9.23 19.03
C LYS A 18 3.89 7.94 18.37
N PRO A 19 3.92 6.82 19.12
CA PRO A 19 4.24 5.51 18.56
C PRO A 19 3.03 4.94 17.79
N LEU A 20 3.22 4.68 16.50
CA LEU A 20 2.25 4.00 15.65
C LEU A 20 2.69 2.54 15.45
N SER A 21 1.73 1.63 15.43
CA SER A 21 1.96 0.20 15.20
C SER A 21 1.53 -0.17 13.78
N LEU A 22 2.29 -1.06 13.14
CA LEU A 22 1.93 -1.62 11.84
C LEU A 22 0.72 -2.54 12.01
N LEU A 23 -0.46 -2.10 11.53
CA LEU A 23 -1.70 -2.89 11.61
C LEU A 23 -2.04 -3.62 10.31
N GLY A 24 -1.51 -3.14 9.19
CA GLY A 24 -1.73 -3.77 7.89
C GLY A 24 -0.53 -3.62 6.98
N HIS A 25 -0.32 -4.62 6.14
CA HIS A 25 0.67 -4.54 5.08
C HIS A 25 0.16 -5.24 3.83
N GLY A 26 0.59 -4.79 2.66
CA GLY A 26 0.18 -5.37 1.39
C GLY A 26 1.09 -4.96 0.25
N ILE A 27 0.83 -5.55 -0.91
CA ILE A 27 1.46 -5.17 -2.16
C ILE A 27 0.39 -4.81 -3.17
N THR A 28 0.74 -3.95 -4.11
CA THR A 28 -0.06 -3.72 -5.31
C THR A 28 0.74 -4.18 -6.51
N ASP A 29 0.15 -5.06 -7.29
CA ASP A 29 0.70 -5.67 -8.49
C ASP A 29 -0.29 -5.56 -9.66
N ILE A 30 0.24 -5.61 -10.88
CA ILE A 30 -0.56 -5.70 -12.11
C ILE A 30 -0.05 -6.90 -12.89
N GLU A 31 -0.97 -7.75 -13.32
CA GLU A 31 -0.69 -8.87 -14.19
C GLU A 31 -0.80 -8.42 -15.66
N ILE A 32 0.27 -8.64 -16.42
CA ILE A 32 0.28 -8.40 -17.87
C ILE A 32 0.61 -9.71 -18.58
N HIS A 33 -0.36 -10.24 -19.32
CA HIS A 33 -0.34 -11.51 -20.04
C HIS A 33 -0.08 -12.75 -19.15
N PHE A 34 1.13 -12.88 -18.60
CA PHE A 34 1.58 -13.97 -17.74
C PHE A 34 2.64 -13.54 -16.71
N LEU A 35 2.96 -12.24 -16.64
CA LEU A 35 3.97 -11.70 -15.76
C LEU A 35 3.29 -10.83 -14.69
N GLN A 36 3.43 -11.23 -13.43
CA GLN A 36 2.99 -10.44 -12.28
C GLN A 36 4.04 -9.36 -11.99
N ILE A 37 3.69 -8.11 -12.21
CA ILE A 37 4.57 -6.97 -11.98
C ILE A 37 4.17 -6.34 -10.65
N LYS A 38 5.04 -6.42 -9.64
CA LYS A 38 4.82 -5.75 -8.35
C LYS A 38 5.24 -4.29 -8.47
N PHE A 39 4.34 -3.38 -8.08
CA PHE A 39 4.54 -1.93 -8.20
C PHE A 39 4.91 -1.31 -6.87
N THR A 40 4.15 -1.60 -5.81
CA THR A 40 4.32 -0.95 -4.52
C THR A 40 4.13 -1.90 -3.36
N ALA A 41 4.96 -1.76 -2.34
CA ALA A 41 4.74 -2.30 -1.00
C ALA A 41 4.09 -1.21 -0.15
N ILE A 42 3.04 -1.55 0.58
CA ILE A 42 2.25 -0.65 1.41
C ILE A 42 2.28 -1.16 2.84
N GLY A 43 2.55 -0.25 3.79
CA GLY A 43 2.40 -0.49 5.22
C GLY A 43 1.50 0.56 5.85
N VAL A 44 0.50 0.11 6.60
CA VAL A 44 -0.49 0.93 7.29
C VAL A 44 -0.16 0.94 8.78
N TYR A 45 0.13 2.12 9.31
CA TYR A 45 0.46 2.35 10.70
C TYR A 45 -0.63 3.17 11.37
N LEU A 46 -1.07 2.72 12.54
CA LEU A 46 -2.17 3.31 13.29
C LEU A 46 -1.82 3.41 14.77
N GLU A 47 -2.36 4.41 15.45
CA GLU A 47 -2.26 4.50 16.90
C GLU A 47 -2.99 3.30 17.55
N PRO A 48 -2.43 2.68 18.62
CA PRO A 48 -3.11 1.61 19.36
C PRO A 48 -4.48 2.00 19.92
N GLU A 49 -4.71 3.30 20.14
CA GLU A 49 -5.98 3.85 20.61
C GLU A 49 -7.15 3.58 19.65
N ILE A 50 -6.87 3.28 18.38
CA ILE A 50 -7.89 2.88 17.39
C ILE A 50 -8.73 1.69 17.86
N VAL A 51 -8.14 0.78 18.64
CA VAL A 51 -8.85 -0.38 19.19
C VAL A 51 -9.97 0.05 20.15
N GLY A 52 -9.82 1.19 20.82
CA GLY A 52 -10.86 1.81 21.64
C GLY A 52 -12.05 2.31 20.82
N HIS A 53 -11.80 2.84 19.62
CA HIS A 53 -12.86 3.28 18.69
C HIS A 53 -13.57 2.10 18.01
N LEU A 54 -12.88 0.97 17.85
CA LEU A 54 -13.39 -0.21 17.16
C LEU A 54 -13.97 -1.28 18.10
N GLN A 55 -14.29 -0.95 19.35
CA GLN A 55 -14.78 -1.93 20.34
C GLN A 55 -16.04 -2.70 19.88
N GLN A 56 -16.90 -2.09 19.06
CA GLN A 56 -18.09 -2.76 18.53
C GLN A 56 -17.79 -3.93 17.57
N TRP A 57 -16.56 -4.00 17.04
CA TRP A 57 -16.09 -5.09 16.18
C TRP A 57 -15.20 -6.08 16.93
N LYS A 58 -15.01 -5.90 18.24
CA LYS A 58 -14.22 -6.79 19.08
C LYS A 58 -14.85 -8.17 19.15
N GLY A 59 -14.08 -9.21 18.82
CA GLY A 59 -14.52 -10.61 18.85
C GLY A 59 -15.20 -11.10 17.57
N LYS A 60 -15.38 -10.24 16.56
CA LYS A 60 -15.79 -10.69 15.22
C LYS A 60 -14.63 -11.40 14.52
N PRO A 61 -14.91 -12.43 13.69
CA PRO A 61 -13.88 -13.12 12.92
C PRO A 61 -13.29 -12.19 11.85
N ALA A 62 -12.00 -12.39 11.54
CA ALA A 62 -11.28 -11.55 10.60
C ALA A 62 -11.94 -11.49 9.20
N ASN A 63 -12.52 -12.59 8.74
CA ASN A 63 -13.19 -12.65 7.43
C ASN A 63 -14.43 -11.75 7.38
N GLU A 64 -15.22 -11.70 8.46
CA GLU A 64 -16.38 -10.80 8.53
C GLU A 64 -15.93 -9.34 8.57
N LEU A 65 -14.83 -9.02 9.25
CA LEU A 65 -14.30 -7.65 9.29
C LEU A 65 -13.73 -7.22 7.93
N ALA A 66 -13.14 -8.14 7.19
CA ALA A 66 -12.57 -7.86 5.86
C ALA A 66 -13.66 -7.56 4.81
N GLU A 67 -14.88 -8.07 5.00
CA GLU A 67 -16.03 -7.82 4.12
C GLU A 67 -16.99 -6.75 4.67
N ASN A 68 -16.67 -6.12 5.81
CA ASN A 68 -17.54 -5.16 6.46
C ASN A 68 -17.10 -3.72 6.14
N ASP A 69 -17.82 -3.07 5.22
CA ASP A 69 -17.51 -1.68 4.84
C ASP A 69 -17.63 -0.71 6.02
N ASP A 70 -18.62 -0.89 6.91
CA ASP A 70 -18.81 -0.03 8.10
C ASP A 70 -17.59 -0.03 9.03
N PHE A 71 -16.87 -1.17 9.12
CA PHE A 71 -15.64 -1.29 9.88
C PHE A 71 -14.55 -0.39 9.30
N PHE A 72 -14.36 -0.42 7.98
CA PHE A 72 -13.39 0.44 7.32
C PHE A 72 -13.78 1.91 7.38
N GLU A 73 -15.07 2.24 7.23
CA GLU A 73 -15.54 3.61 7.40
C GLU A 73 -15.23 4.14 8.80
N ALA A 74 -15.49 3.36 9.85
CA ALA A 74 -15.18 3.76 11.21
C ALA A 74 -13.67 3.83 11.49
N LEU A 75 -12.87 2.94 10.90
CA LEU A 75 -11.41 2.98 10.94
C LEU A 75 -10.89 4.30 10.33
N ILE A 76 -11.46 4.70 9.19
CA ILE A 76 -11.12 5.94 8.49
C ILE A 76 -11.63 7.17 9.26
N ALA A 77 -12.81 7.10 9.87
CA ALA A 77 -13.43 8.21 10.60
C ALA A 77 -12.82 8.44 11.99
N ALA A 78 -12.17 7.43 12.58
CA ALA A 78 -11.63 7.54 13.94
C ALA A 78 -10.61 8.69 14.06
N PRO A 79 -10.67 9.53 15.09
CA PRO A 79 -9.81 10.71 15.26
C PRO A 79 -8.41 10.35 15.81
N VAL A 80 -7.77 9.35 15.21
CA VAL A 80 -6.42 8.89 15.56
C VAL A 80 -5.43 9.17 14.43
N GLU A 81 -4.15 9.28 14.76
CA GLU A 81 -3.09 9.44 13.78
C GLU A 81 -2.94 8.16 12.93
N LYS A 82 -2.84 8.39 11.62
CA LYS A 82 -2.69 7.35 10.59
C LYS A 82 -1.47 7.69 9.75
N PHE A 83 -0.62 6.71 9.52
CA PHE A 83 0.53 6.87 8.66
C PHE A 83 0.59 5.74 7.63
N LEU A 84 0.65 6.13 6.36
CA LEU A 84 0.74 5.21 5.24
C LEU A 84 2.14 5.27 4.64
N ARG A 85 2.86 4.15 4.66
CA ARG A 85 4.18 4.04 4.03
C ARG A 85 4.04 3.28 2.72
N ILE A 86 4.26 3.97 1.60
CA ILE A 86 4.26 3.38 0.26
C ILE A 86 5.70 3.35 -0.23
N VAL A 87 6.18 2.19 -0.65
CA VAL A 87 7.51 2.00 -1.23
C VAL A 87 7.35 1.41 -2.63
N VAL A 88 7.88 2.10 -3.64
CA VAL A 88 7.86 1.63 -5.02
C VAL A 88 8.94 0.56 -5.19
N ILE A 89 8.55 -0.67 -5.55
CA ILE A 89 9.46 -1.82 -5.71
C ILE A 89 10.10 -1.80 -7.09
N LYS A 90 9.32 -1.47 -8.12
CA LYS A 90 9.77 -1.48 -9.52
C LYS A 90 9.62 -0.11 -10.13
N GLU A 91 10.71 0.40 -10.71
CA GLU A 91 10.62 1.56 -11.60
C GLU A 91 9.68 1.21 -12.76
N ILE A 92 8.60 1.98 -12.88
CA ILE A 92 7.85 2.05 -14.12
C ILE A 92 8.79 2.75 -15.11
N LYS A 93 9.66 1.98 -15.78
CA LYS A 93 10.27 2.46 -17.01
C LYS A 93 9.09 2.71 -17.94
N GLY A 94 8.72 3.98 -18.08
CA GLY A 94 7.76 4.43 -19.09
C GLY A 94 8.11 3.69 -20.38
N PHE A 95 7.21 2.81 -20.80
CA PHE A 95 7.53 1.74 -21.71
C PHE A 95 8.22 2.32 -22.96
N PRO A 96 9.33 1.72 -23.46
CA PRO A 96 10.04 2.15 -24.67
C PRO A 96 9.20 2.03 -25.97
N ILE A 97 7.88 1.87 -25.87
CA ILE A 97 6.92 1.92 -26.97
C ILE A 97 6.93 3.30 -27.64
N TRP A 98 7.18 4.37 -26.88
CA TRP A 98 7.32 5.72 -27.46
C TRP A 98 8.62 5.92 -28.24
N SER A 99 9.71 5.25 -27.86
CA SER A 99 10.96 5.36 -28.63
C SER A 99 10.86 4.63 -29.97
N ALA A 100 10.19 3.47 -30.02
CA ALA A 100 9.94 2.78 -31.28
C ALA A 100 8.92 3.52 -32.19
N ALA A 101 7.93 4.22 -31.61
CA ALA A 101 6.96 5.00 -32.37
C ALA A 101 7.53 6.33 -32.90
N ARG A 102 8.54 6.91 -32.24
CA ARG A 102 9.20 8.15 -32.67
C ARG A 102 10.12 7.93 -33.87
N GLU A 103 10.79 6.78 -33.95
CA GLU A 103 11.74 6.49 -35.03
C GLU A 103 11.06 6.19 -36.39
N ARG A 104 9.75 5.89 -36.41
CA ARG A 104 8.98 5.78 -37.67
C ARG A 104 8.44 7.10 -38.20
N ARG A 105 8.53 8.20 -37.43
CA ARG A 105 7.96 9.51 -37.82
C ARG A 105 9.03 10.47 -38.36
N GLU A 106 10.31 10.22 -38.10
CA GLU A 106 11.43 10.99 -38.63
C GLU A 106 12.26 10.07 -39.55
N GLY A 107 11.90 10.04 -40.84
CA GLY A 107 12.70 9.34 -41.85
C GLY A 107 14.09 9.97 -42.01
N PRO A 108 15.06 9.24 -42.60
CA PRO A 108 16.41 9.75 -42.80
C PRO A 108 16.37 10.99 -43.70
N ILE A 109 16.97 12.08 -43.20
CA ILE A 109 17.18 13.31 -43.95
C ILE A 109 18.20 12.98 -45.06
N SER A 110 17.72 12.86 -46.29
CA SER A 110 18.54 12.85 -47.52
C SER A 110 18.94 14.26 -47.91
#